data_AF-A0A7J2S504-F1
#
_entry.id   AF-A0A7J2S504-F1
#
_cell.length_a   1.000
_cell.length_b   1.000
_cell.length_c   1.000
_cell.angle_alpha   90.00
_cell.angle_beta   90.00
_cell.angle_gamma   90.00
#
_symmetry.space_group_name_H-M   'P 1'
#
loop_
_entity.id
_entity.type
_entity.pdbx_description
1 polymer ?
#
loop_
_entity_poly.entity_id
_entity_poly.type
_entity_poly.pdbx_seq_one_letter_code
_entity_poly.pdbx_strand_id
1 'polypeptide(L)'
;SRPWDILLDEPACLRAYVFQALDDETLGLTLFMRSNDAFGATHANQYGFARLLEWVARETGFKNCRMTLLACNMHIYQDSWDAVEKILRPEMPTLRERLGLDD
;
A
#
# COMPACT_ATOMS: atom_id res chain seq x y z
N SER A 1 6.61 6.34 -15.70
CA SER A 1 5.68 7.00 -16.64
C SER A 1 6.44 7.97 -17.52
N ARG A 2 6.04 8.10 -18.79
CA ARG A 2 6.61 9.07 -19.73
C ARG A 2 6.05 10.46 -19.43
N PRO A 3 6.76 11.55 -19.79
CA PRO A 3 6.27 12.91 -19.53
C PRO A 3 4.89 13.19 -20.16
N TRP A 4 4.65 12.70 -21.37
CA TRP A 4 3.38 12.91 -22.10
C TRP A 4 2.21 12.08 -21.55
N ASP A 5 2.44 11.12 -20.64
CA ASP A 5 1.36 10.38 -19.98
C ASP A 5 0.50 11.29 -19.08
N ILE A 6 0.91 12.54 -18.84
CA ILE A 6 0.09 13.55 -18.14
C ILE A 6 -1.13 14.00 -18.95
N LEU A 7 -1.14 13.75 -20.26
CA LEU A 7 -2.23 14.12 -21.16
C LEU A 7 -3.31 13.04 -21.26
N LEU A 8 -3.13 11.90 -20.58
CA LEU A 8 -4.18 10.89 -20.47
C LEU A 8 -5.30 11.39 -19.57
N ASP A 9 -6.53 10.96 -19.84
CA ASP A 9 -7.69 11.26 -18.99
C ASP A 9 -7.45 10.81 -17.55
N GLU A 10 -6.81 9.64 -17.39
CA GLU A 10 -6.44 9.05 -16.10
C GLU A 10 -4.92 8.76 -16.06
N PRO A 11 -4.08 9.75 -15.72
CA PRO A 11 -2.65 9.56 -15.68
C PRO A 11 -2.26 8.63 -14.52
N ALA A 12 -1.30 7.73 -14.74
CA ALA A 12 -0.89 6.78 -13.70
C ALA A 12 -0.52 7.46 -12.36
N CYS A 13 -1.02 6.91 -11.25
CA CYS A 13 -0.72 7.35 -9.89
C CYS A 13 0.73 7.03 -9.49
N LEU A 14 1.18 5.79 -9.76
CA LEU A 14 2.59 5.41 -9.67
C LEU A 14 3.36 6.04 -10.83
N ARG A 15 4.37 6.85 -10.53
CA ARG A 15 5.16 7.58 -11.55
C ARG A 15 6.52 6.96 -11.79
N ALA A 16 7.14 6.44 -10.75
CA ALA A 16 8.46 5.81 -10.82
C ALA A 16 8.57 4.69 -9.78
N TYR A 17 9.44 3.72 -10.08
CA TYR A 17 9.87 2.70 -9.14
C TYR A 17 11.31 2.31 -9.43
N VAL A 18 12.04 1.90 -8.40
CA VAL A 18 13.43 1.47 -8.49
C VAL A 18 13.60 0.19 -7.67
N PHE A 19 14.12 -0.85 -8.31
CA PHE A 19 14.66 -2.01 -7.62
C PHE A 19 16.13 -1.76 -7.31
N GLN A 20 16.56 -2.13 -6.11
CA GLN A 20 17.93 -1.93 -5.65
C GLN A 20 18.35 -3.07 -4.74
N ALA A 21 19.55 -3.62 -4.94
CA ALA A 21 20.16 -4.49 -3.93
C ALA A 21 20.53 -3.59 -2.73
N LEU A 22 19.89 -3.83 -1.58
CA LEU A 22 20.18 -3.08 -0.36
C LEU A 22 21.41 -3.66 0.36
N ASP A 23 21.57 -4.96 0.22
CA ASP A 23 22.69 -5.78 0.66
C ASP A 23 22.71 -7.06 -0.20
N ASP A 24 23.55 -8.03 0.15
CA ASP A 24 23.73 -9.28 -0.60
C ASP A 24 22.48 -10.19 -0.61
N GLU A 25 21.55 -10.02 0.33
CA GLU A 25 20.37 -10.88 0.48
C GLU A 25 19.03 -10.15 0.32
N THR A 26 19.01 -8.82 0.36
CA THR A 26 17.78 -8.02 0.41
C THR A 26 17.55 -7.22 -0.87
N LEU A 27 16.47 -7.54 -1.57
CA LEU A 27 15.96 -6.71 -2.67
C LEU A 27 15.07 -5.59 -2.12
N GLY A 28 15.44 -4.35 -2.41
CA GLY A 28 14.65 -3.16 -2.15
C GLY A 28 13.77 -2.79 -3.34
N LEU A 29 12.54 -2.35 -3.08
CA LEU A 29 11.68 -1.66 -4.04
C LEU A 29 11.26 -0.30 -3.47
N THR A 30 11.67 0.78 -4.12
CA THR A 30 11.19 2.13 -3.82
C THR A 30 10.17 2.56 -4.86
N LEU A 31 9.00 3.00 -4.42
CA LEU A 31 7.87 3.43 -5.26
C LEU A 31 7.62 4.92 -5.04
N PHE A 32 7.32 5.64 -6.11
CA PHE A 32 6.97 7.06 -6.05
C PHE A 32 5.59 7.30 -6.69
N MET A 33 4.64 7.71 -5.85
CA MET A 33 3.25 7.97 -6.22
C MET A 33 2.95 9.47 -6.16
N ARG A 34 2.39 10.03 -7.24
CA ARG A 34 1.96 11.44 -7.25
C ARG A 34 0.68 11.67 -6.43
N SER A 35 -0.15 10.64 -6.33
CA SER A 35 -1.48 10.64 -5.73
C SER A 35 -1.74 9.24 -5.20
N ASN A 36 -2.21 9.13 -3.96
CA ASN A 36 -2.48 7.85 -3.34
C ASN A 36 -3.68 7.99 -2.38
N ASP A 37 -4.79 7.33 -2.73
CA ASP A 37 -5.94 7.19 -1.84
C ASP A 37 -5.58 6.21 -0.72
N ALA A 38 -5.47 6.74 0.49
CA ALA A 38 -5.03 6.06 1.70
C ALA A 38 -5.99 4.94 2.12
N PHE A 39 -7.28 5.09 1.85
CA PHE A 39 -8.31 4.17 2.30
C PHE A 39 -8.70 3.21 1.17
N GLY A 40 -9.20 3.75 0.06
CA GLY A 40 -9.84 2.98 -1.00
C GLY A 40 -8.86 2.21 -1.90
N ALA A 41 -7.62 2.68 -2.06
CA ALA A 41 -6.69 2.10 -3.03
C ALA A 41 -5.35 1.62 -2.47
N THR A 42 -4.82 2.28 -1.42
CA THR A 42 -3.46 2.02 -0.90
C THR A 42 -3.22 0.56 -0.56
N HIS A 43 -4.18 -0.08 0.10
CA HIS A 43 -4.06 -1.47 0.53
C HIS A 43 -3.90 -2.43 -0.67
N ALA A 44 -4.72 -2.26 -1.70
CA ALA A 44 -4.63 -3.05 -2.93
C ALA A 44 -3.33 -2.77 -3.70
N ASN A 45 -2.93 -1.50 -3.78
CA ASN A 45 -1.66 -1.09 -4.41
C ASN A 45 -0.47 -1.74 -3.71
N GLN A 46 -0.38 -1.63 -2.39
CA GLN A 46 0.71 -2.20 -1.59
C GLN A 46 0.77 -3.72 -1.71
N TYR A 47 -0.38 -4.40 -1.72
CA TYR A 47 -0.43 -5.84 -1.95
C TYR A 47 0.16 -6.19 -3.33
N GLY A 48 -0.29 -5.52 -4.39
CA GLY A 48 0.23 -5.75 -5.75
C GLY A 48 1.74 -5.52 -5.84
N PHE A 49 2.25 -4.44 -5.24
CA PHE A 49 3.68 -4.13 -5.24
C PHE A 49 4.50 -5.10 -4.40
N ALA A 50 3.98 -5.58 -3.27
CA ALA A 50 4.64 -6.60 -2.46
C ALA A 50 4.77 -7.92 -3.24
N ARG A 51 3.71 -8.35 -3.92
CA ARG A 51 3.73 -9.56 -4.76
C ARG A 51 4.71 -9.43 -5.94
N LEU A 52 4.78 -8.25 -6.55
CA LEU A 52 5.78 -7.96 -7.58
C LEU A 52 7.21 -8.05 -7.02
N LEU A 53 7.47 -7.43 -5.86
CA LEU A 53 8.78 -7.47 -5.21
C LEU A 53 9.22 -8.89 -4.86
N GLU A 54 8.33 -9.67 -4.24
CA GLU A 54 8.58 -11.07 -3.90
C GLU A 54 8.84 -11.93 -5.15
N TRP A 55 8.10 -11.66 -6.24
CA TRP A 55 8.35 -12.32 -7.51
C TRP A 55 9.75 -11.97 -8.03
N VAL A 56 10.11 -10.69 -8.13
CA VAL A 56 11.45 -10.29 -8.64
C VAL A 56 12.56 -10.85 -7.75
N ALA A 57 12.42 -10.80 -6.42
CA ALA A 57 13.41 -11.32 -5.49
C ALA A 57 13.67 -12.82 -5.72
N ARG A 58 12.61 -13.62 -5.87
CA ARG A 58 12.73 -15.04 -6.18
C ARG A 58 13.44 -15.30 -7.52
N GLU A 59 13.06 -14.57 -8.56
CA GLU A 59 13.66 -14.75 -9.90
C GLU A 59 15.12 -14.28 -9.97
N THR A 60 15.58 -13.46 -9.00
CA THR A 60 16.93 -12.89 -8.98
C THR A 60 17.81 -13.41 -7.84
N GLY A 61 17.30 -14.33 -7.01
CA GLY A 61 18.06 -15.01 -5.96
C GLY A 61 18.15 -14.27 -4.62
N PHE A 62 17.48 -13.13 -4.45
CA PHE A 62 17.39 -12.46 -3.15
C PHE A 62 16.45 -13.21 -2.21
N LYS A 63 16.76 -13.19 -0.91
CA LYS A 63 16.02 -13.92 0.13
C LYS A 63 15.06 -13.01 0.88
N ASN A 64 15.40 -11.74 1.00
CA ASN A 64 14.65 -10.75 1.76
C ASN A 64 14.10 -9.66 0.83
N CYS A 65 13.00 -9.03 1.26
CA CYS A 65 12.33 -7.98 0.52
C CYS A 65 12.13 -6.77 1.43
N ARG A 66 12.43 -5.57 0.94
CA ARG A 66 12.09 -4.31 1.62
C ARG A 66 11.39 -3.35 0.66
N MET A 67 10.16 -2.98 0.98
CA MET A 67 9.39 -2.03 0.19
C MET A 67 9.38 -0.65 0.85
N THR A 68 9.49 0.41 0.06
CA THR A 68 9.35 1.81 0.49
C THR A 68 8.41 2.53 -0.46
N LEU A 69 7.37 3.17 0.08
CA LEU A 69 6.40 3.94 -0.69
C LEU A 69 6.52 5.41 -0.33
N LEU A 70 6.78 6.24 -1.33
CA LEU A 70 6.78 7.70 -1.24
C LEU A 70 5.53 8.22 -1.96
N ALA A 71 4.65 8.90 -1.24
CA ALA A 71 3.47 9.54 -1.81
C ALA A 71 3.59 11.06 -1.69
N CYS A 72 3.48 11.78 -2.81
CA CYS A 72 3.41 13.25 -2.79
C CYS A 72 2.11 13.76 -2.19
N ASN A 73 1.01 13.10 -2.52
CA ASN A 73 -0.31 13.40 -2.00
C ASN A 73 -0.95 12.10 -1.50
N MET A 74 -0.89 11.90 -0.19
CA MET A 74 -1.59 10.85 0.53
C MET A 74 -2.87 11.45 1.11
N HIS A 75 -4.04 10.97 0.69
CA HIS A 75 -5.33 11.57 1.07
C HIS A 75 -6.40 10.53 1.35
N ILE A 76 -7.43 10.95 2.07
CA ILE A 76 -8.66 10.19 2.32
C ILE A 76 -9.81 11.00 1.71
N TYR A 77 -10.70 10.36 0.97
CA TYR A 77 -11.89 11.00 0.46
C TYR A 77 -12.90 11.28 1.57
N GLN A 78 -13.65 12.38 1.45
CA GLN A 78 -14.54 12.86 2.50
C GLN A 78 -15.63 11.84 2.88
N ASP A 79 -16.14 11.11 1.90
CA ASP A 79 -17.14 10.05 2.07
C ASP A 79 -16.60 8.81 2.80
N SER A 80 -15.28 8.70 2.93
CA SER A 80 -14.60 7.55 3.56
C SER A 80 -14.28 7.78 5.04
N TRP A 81 -14.52 8.98 5.60
CA TRP A 81 -14.15 9.31 6.98
C TRP A 81 -14.77 8.37 8.02
N ASP A 82 -16.09 8.12 7.95
CA ASP A 82 -16.79 7.25 8.91
C ASP A 82 -16.24 5.82 8.87
N ALA A 83 -15.91 5.33 7.67
CA ALA A 83 -15.35 4.00 7.50
C ALA A 83 -13.92 3.92 8.05
N VAL A 84 -13.10 4.93 7.80
CA VAL A 84 -11.76 5.05 8.38
C VAL A 84 -11.82 5.10 9.90
N GLU A 85 -12.75 5.87 10.47
CA GLU A 85 -12.90 5.98 11.92
C GLU A 85 -13.23 4.63 12.56
N LYS A 86 -14.15 3.86 11.97
CA LYS A 86 -14.50 2.50 12.44
C LYS A 86 -13.31 1.54 12.41
N ILE A 87 -12.40 1.66 11.45
CA ILE A 87 -11.19 0.85 11.39
C ILE A 87 -10.18 1.27 12.45
N LEU A 88 -9.98 2.58 12.65
CA LEU A 88 -9.00 3.10 13.60
C LEU A 88 -9.47 3.00 15.05
N ARG A 89 -10.78 2.99 15.28
CA ARG A 89 -11.43 2.94 16.58
C ARG A 89 -12.48 1.82 16.58
N PRO A 90 -12.06 0.55 16.48
CA PRO A 90 -12.99 -0.55 16.49
C PRO A 90 -13.73 -0.60 17.82
N GLU A 91 -15.04 -0.80 17.77
CA GLU A 91 -15.80 -1.17 18.97
C GLU A 91 -15.30 -2.55 19.43
N MET A 92 -14.75 -2.58 20.64
CA MET A 92 -14.29 -3.82 21.22
C MET A 92 -15.48 -4.53 21.85
N PRO A 93 -15.64 -5.85 21.63
CA PRO A 93 -16.67 -6.59 22.33
C PRO A 93 -16.41 -6.49 23.84
N THR A 94 -17.48 -6.22 24.58
CA THR A 94 -17.53 -6.22 26.02
C THR A 94 -17.06 -7.56 26.58
N LEU A 95 -16.69 -7.59 27.86
CA LEU A 95 -16.32 -8.84 28.51
C LEU A 95 -17.45 -9.88 28.44
N ARG A 96 -18.71 -9.43 28.46
CA ARG A 96 -19.90 -10.29 28.38
C ARG A 96 -20.04 -10.93 27.00
N GLU A 97 -19.90 -10.14 25.94
CA GLU A 97 -19.92 -10.60 24.54
C GLU A 97 -18.80 -11.61 24.26
N ARG A 98 -17.60 -11.35 24.79
CA ARG A 98 -16.46 -12.27 24.66
C ARG A 98 -16.68 -13.60 25.37
N LEU A 99 -17.48 -13.62 26.42
CA LEU A 99 -17.80 -14.83 27.19
C LEU A 99 -19.03 -15.56 26.63
N GLY A 100 -19.68 -15.04 25.58
CA GLY A 100 -20.89 -15.63 25.01
C GLY A 100 -22.09 -15.60 25.98
N LEU A 101 -22.16 -14.56 26.82
CA LEU A 101 -23.17 -14.41 27.88
C LEU A 101 -24.27 -13.41 27.51
N ASP A 102 -24.33 -13.00 26.25
CA ASP A 102 -25.43 -12.19 25.74
C ASP A 102 -26.48 -13.13 25.15
N ASP A 103 -27.69 -13.04 25.72
CA ASP A 103 -28.86 -13.86 25.41
C ASP A 103 -29.41 -13.61 23.99
#